data_AF-A0A7J4MRZ8-F1
#
_entry.id   AF-A0A7J4MRZ8-F1
#
_cell.length_a   1.000
_cell.length_b   1.000
_cell.length_c   1.000
_cell.angle_alpha   90.00
_cell.angle_beta   90.00
_cell.angle_gamma   90.00
#
_symmetry.space_group_name_H-M   'P 1'
#
loop_
_entity.id
_entity.type
_entity.pdbx_description
1 polymer ?
#
loop_
_entity_poly.entity_id
_entity_poly.type
_entity_poly.pdbx_seq_one_letter_code
_entity_poly.pdbx_strand_id
1 'polypeptide(L)'
;MDFLWHEVTEEEKEDIRKQANKIIDDFSKQLSKVKLNEDKPIIQRNKGEREENDSKPLDLNKEIMFENAPEKSKDSIIAEKKIW
;
A
#
# COMPACT_ATOMS: atom_id res chain seq x y z
N MET A 1 -18.91 4.03 -4.07
CA MET A 1 -18.03 2.84 -4.16
C MET A 1 -16.90 3.26 -5.08
N ASP A 2 -15.98 4.08 -4.57
CA ASP A 2 -15.13 4.91 -5.43
C ASP A 2 -13.68 4.40 -5.48
N PHE A 3 -13.46 3.18 -4.98
CA PHE A 3 -12.16 2.52 -4.89
C PHE A 3 -12.03 1.33 -5.86
N LEU A 4 -13.04 1.07 -6.69
CA LEU A 4 -12.95 0.04 -7.71
C LEU A 4 -12.13 0.59 -8.88
N TRP A 5 -11.20 -0.21 -9.40
CA TRP A 5 -10.36 0.20 -10.52
C TRP A 5 -11.21 0.60 -11.73
N HIS A 6 -10.88 1.75 -12.33
CA HIS A 6 -11.41 2.17 -13.61
C HIS A 6 -10.31 2.86 -14.42
N GLU A 7 -10.48 2.88 -15.73
CA GLU A 7 -9.65 3.70 -16.59
C GLU A 7 -9.96 5.17 -16.34
N VAL A 8 -8.91 5.96 -16.12
CA VAL A 8 -9.04 7.39 -15.81
C VAL A 8 -9.06 8.19 -17.10
N THR A 9 -10.12 8.94 -17.31
CA THR A 9 -10.28 9.84 -18.47
C THR A 9 -9.33 11.05 -18.37
N GLU A 10 -9.11 11.76 -19.48
CA GLU A 10 -8.23 12.96 -19.47
C GLU A 10 -8.75 14.08 -18.55
N GLU A 11 -10.07 14.25 -18.46
CA GLU A 11 -10.70 15.23 -17.56
C GLU A 11 -10.44 14.86 -16.09
N GLU A 12 -10.64 13.59 -15.73
CA GLU A 12 -10.36 13.09 -14.38
C GLU A 12 -8.86 13.17 -14.04
N LYS A 13 -7.96 12.92 -15.01
CA LYS A 13 -6.52 13.09 -14.81
C LYS A 13 -6.17 14.53 -14.46
N GLU A 14 -6.79 15.51 -15.13
CA GLU A 14 -6.55 16.91 -14.83
C GLU A 14 -7.05 17.29 -13.44
N ASP A 15 -8.23 16.82 -13.06
CA ASP A 15 -8.81 17.06 -11.73
C ASP A 15 -8.00 16.39 -10.62
N ILE A 16 -7.57 15.13 -10.80
CA ILE A 16 -6.67 14.43 -9.89
C ILE A 16 -5.37 15.22 -9.74
N ARG A 17 -4.80 15.73 -10.84
CA ARG A 17 -3.56 16.52 -10.81
C ARG A 17 -3.74 17.82 -10.01
N LYS A 18 -4.85 18.54 -10.20
CA LYS A 18 -5.17 19.75 -9.42
C LYS A 18 -5.31 19.44 -7.93
N GLN A 19 -6.03 18.37 -7.59
CA GLN A 19 -6.21 17.95 -6.20
C GLN A 19 -4.88 17.53 -5.56
N ALA A 20 -4.07 16.74 -6.26
CA ALA A 20 -2.76 16.30 -5.79
C ALA A 20 -1.83 17.49 -5.54
N ASN A 21 -1.75 18.45 -6.46
CA ASN A 21 -0.95 19.66 -6.29
C ASN A 21 -1.40 20.46 -5.05
N LYS A 22 -2.72 20.63 -4.87
CA LYS A 22 -3.26 21.31 -3.70
C LYS A 22 -2.86 20.61 -2.39
N ILE A 23 -2.94 19.29 -2.34
CA ILE A 23 -2.54 18.49 -1.17
C ILE A 23 -1.05 18.69 -0.88
N ILE A 24 -0.20 18.63 -1.91
CA ILE A 24 1.26 18.81 -1.76
C ILE A 24 1.58 20.22 -1.25
N ASP A 25 0.96 21.25 -1.83
CA ASP A 25 1.17 22.64 -1.44
C ASP A 25 0.71 22.90 0.00
N ASP A 26 -0.48 22.43 0.36
CA ASP A 26 -1.03 22.59 1.71
C ASP A 26 -0.18 21.82 2.73
N PHE A 27 0.27 20.61 2.39
CA PHE A 27 1.17 19.83 3.23
C PHE A 27 2.51 20.55 3.43
N SER A 28 3.13 21.06 2.36
CA SER A 28 4.39 21.82 2.41
C SER A 28 4.28 23.09 3.28
N LYS A 29 3.16 23.84 3.13
CA LYS A 29 2.87 25.01 3.98
C LYS A 29 2.71 24.66 5.45
N GLN A 30 2.13 23.51 5.78
CA GLN A 30 2.01 23.07 7.17
C GLN A 30 3.34 22.55 7.71
N LEU A 31 4.08 21.77 6.91
CA LEU A 31 5.38 21.23 7.27
C LEU A 31 6.39 22.34 7.62
N SER A 32 6.42 23.43 6.84
CA SER A 32 7.31 24.57 7.09
C SER A 32 7.07 25.28 8.43
N LYS A 33 5.90 25.11 9.05
CA LYS A 33 5.57 25.67 10.38
C LYS A 33 6.01 24.74 11.52
N VAL A 34 6.27 23.47 11.23
CA VAL A 34 6.67 22.49 12.24
C VAL A 34 8.18 22.52 12.38
N LYS A 35 8.67 22.72 13.62
CA LYS A 35 10.08 22.50 13.95
C LYS A 35 10.30 21.00 14.13
N LEU A 36 10.82 20.34 13.12
CA LEU A 36 11.24 18.95 13.20
C LEU A 36 12.58 18.88 13.95
N ASN A 37 12.61 18.16 15.07
CA ASN A 37 13.86 17.70 15.66
C ASN A 37 14.24 16.40 14.94
N GLU A 38 15.07 16.51 13.92
CA GLU A 38 15.48 15.38 13.06
C GLU A 38 16.32 14.34 13.80
N ASP A 39 16.89 14.71 14.96
CA ASP A 39 17.85 13.88 15.69
C ASP A 39 17.24 12.67 16.42
N LYS A 40 15.90 12.55 16.49
CA LYS A 40 15.27 11.47 17.25
C LYS A 40 14.06 10.87 16.53
N PRO A 41 13.97 9.53 16.47
CA PRO A 41 12.74 8.90 16.01
C PRO A 41 11.58 9.31 16.92
N ILE A 42 10.43 9.64 16.31
CA ILE A 42 9.20 10.03 17.01
C ILE A 42 8.74 8.92 17.98
N ILE A 43 9.06 7.66 17.65
CA ILE A 43 8.76 6.49 18.47
C ILE A 43 10.09 5.78 18.77
N GLN A 44 10.41 5.61 20.06
CA GLN A 44 11.53 4.78 20.47
C GLN A 44 11.13 3.32 20.39
N ARG A 45 11.81 2.54 19.54
CA ARG A 45 11.66 1.09 19.46
C ARG A 45 12.95 0.44 19.94
N ASN A 46 12.84 -0.47 20.89
CA ASN A 46 14.00 -1.17 21.45
C ASN A 46 14.57 -2.24 20.49
N LYS A 47 13.72 -2.78 19.61
CA LYS A 47 14.07 -3.77 18.59
C LYS A 47 13.18 -3.57 17.36
N GLY A 48 13.73 -3.78 16.17
CA GLY A 48 13.00 -3.77 14.88
C GLY A 48 13.02 -5.11 14.15
N GLU A 49 13.81 -6.05 14.64
CA GLU A 49 14.04 -7.35 14.02
C GLU A 49 13.21 -8.42 14.73
N ARG A 50 12.74 -9.38 13.95
CA ARG A 50 12.07 -10.58 14.45
C ARG A 50 13.08 -11.72 14.43
N GLU A 51 13.22 -12.43 15.54
CA GLU A 51 14.02 -13.65 15.60
C GLU A 51 13.43 -14.70 14.65
N GLU A 52 14.28 -15.24 13.79
CA GLU A 52 13.95 -16.40 12.97
C GLU A 52 14.01 -17.64 13.87
N ASN A 53 12.84 -18.20 14.16
CA ASN A 53 12.70 -19.41 14.96
C ASN A 53 12.22 -20.56 14.05
N ASP A 54 12.60 -21.80 14.37
CA ASP A 54 12.17 -23.04 13.69
C ASP A 54 10.69 -23.41 13.93
N SER A 55 9.84 -22.41 14.16
CA SER A 55 8.41 -22.61 14.32
C SER A 55 7.86 -23.39 13.13
N LYS A 56 7.11 -24.45 13.40
CA LYS A 56 6.42 -25.19 12.33
C LYS A 56 5.53 -24.21 11.55
N PRO A 57 5.54 -24.26 10.22
CA PRO A 57 4.60 -23.49 9.43
C PRO A 57 3.18 -23.84 9.91
N LEU A 58 2.36 -22.82 10.14
CA LEU A 58 0.93 -23.05 10.35
C LEU A 58 0.36 -23.69 9.08
N ASP A 59 -0.54 -24.66 9.27
CA ASP A 59 -1.32 -25.19 8.16
C ASP A 59 -2.18 -24.06 7.58
N LEU A 60 -1.78 -23.61 6.39
CA LEU A 60 -2.47 -22.54 5.70
C LEU A 60 -3.76 -23.08 5.10
N ASN A 61 -4.89 -22.49 5.47
CA ASN A 61 -6.17 -22.80 4.85
C ASN A 61 -6.19 -22.21 3.42
N LYS A 62 -5.96 -23.07 2.43
CA LYS A 62 -5.94 -22.71 1.01
C LYS A 62 -7.27 -22.11 0.54
N GLU A 63 -8.40 -22.57 1.07
CA GLU A 63 -9.71 -22.06 0.67
C GLU A 63 -9.84 -20.58 1.03
N ILE A 64 -9.53 -20.23 2.29
CA ILE A 64 -9.54 -18.84 2.78
C ILE A 64 -8.53 -17.99 1.99
N MET A 65 -7.33 -18.51 1.73
CA MET A 65 -6.30 -17.78 0.99
C MET A 65 -6.76 -17.37 -0.41
N PHE A 66 -7.43 -18.28 -1.12
CA PHE A 66 -7.84 -18.03 -2.49
C PHE A 66 -9.27 -17.47 -2.61
N GLU A 67 -10.07 -17.45 -1.55
CA GLU A 67 -11.48 -17.00 -1.60
C GLU A 67 -11.63 -15.61 -2.24
N ASN A 68 -10.77 -14.68 -1.87
CA ASN A 68 -10.79 -13.29 -2.34
C ASN A 68 -10.01 -13.06 -3.64
N ALA A 69 -9.46 -14.09 -4.27
CA ALA A 69 -8.71 -13.93 -5.52
C ALA A 69 -9.68 -13.69 -6.69
N PRO A 70 -9.43 -12.69 -7.56
CA PRO A 70 -10.31 -12.36 -8.68
C PRO A 70 -10.40 -13.49 -9.71
N GLU A 71 -9.27 -14.14 -9.99
CA GLU A 71 -9.20 -15.37 -10.78
C GLU A 71 -8.26 -16.37 -10.11
N LYS A 72 -8.69 -17.63 -10.04
CA LYS A 72 -7.92 -18.71 -9.40
C LYS A 72 -8.14 -20.05 -10.08
N SER A 73 -7.11 -20.88 -10.03
CA SER A 73 -7.22 -22.33 -10.17
C SER A 73 -7.30 -22.97 -8.78
N LYS A 74 -7.39 -24.30 -8.72
CA LYS A 74 -7.49 -25.04 -7.45
C LYS A 74 -6.38 -24.71 -6.45
N ASP A 75 -5.17 -24.49 -6.93
CA ASP A 75 -3.97 -24.33 -6.11
C ASP A 75 -3.14 -23.08 -6.50
N SER A 76 -3.71 -22.15 -7.27
CA SER A 76 -2.95 -20.99 -7.79
C SER A 76 -3.84 -19.78 -8.10
N ILE A 77 -3.27 -18.57 -8.00
CA ILE A 77 -3.89 -17.33 -8.48
C ILE A 77 -3.51 -17.16 -9.95
N ILE A 78 -4.50 -16.84 -10.80
CA ILE A 78 -4.28 -16.58 -12.22
C ILE A 78 -4.04 -15.09 -12.40
N ALA A 79 -2.99 -14.73 -13.13
CA ALA A 79 -2.62 -13.35 -13.43
C ALA A 79 -2.33 -13.20 -14.93
N GLU A 80 -2.44 -11.97 -15.43
CA GLU A 80 -2.13 -11.64 -16.82
C GLU A 80 -0.67 -11.96 -17.16
N LYS A 81 -0.43 -12.60 -18.32
CA LYS A 81 0.92 -12.72 -18.88
C LYS A 81 1.33 -11.39 -19.51
N LYS A 82 2.20 -10.63 -18.84
CA LYS A 82 2.95 -9.53 -19.45
C LYS A 82 4.42 -9.92 -19.65
N ILE A 83 5.02 -9.41 -20.73
CA ILE A 83 6.47 -9.40 -20.89
C ILE A 83 6.97 -8.36 -19.88
N TRP A 84 7.75 -8.81 -18.91
CA TRP A 84 8.42 -7.95 -17.94
C TRP A 84 9.55 -7.15 -18.60
#